data_AF-A0A428YBP3-F1
#
_entry.id   AF-A0A428YBP3-F1
#
_cell.length_a   1.000
_cell.length_b   1.000
_cell.length_c   1.000
_cell.angle_alpha   90.00
_cell.angle_beta   90.00
_cell.angle_gamma   90.00
#
_symmetry.space_group_name_H-M   'P 1'
#
loop_
_entity.id
_entity.type
_entity.pdbx_description
1 polymer ?
#
loop_
_entity_poly.entity_id
_entity_poly.type
_entity_poly.pdbx_seq_one_letter_code
_entity_poly.pdbx_strand_id
1 'polypeptide(L)'
;MPSVPPRCPPNSAALQTAVSAYLGRYRGATRQHTESDLRIFLTWCADQELNPLTARRVDIERYVRWLQDVRCYQPSTVSRRLSVVIGFYRVCVIDQALPHSPADYVRRPLVPPESPTLGLGHLQFEALITTAR
;
A
#
# COMPACT_ATOMS: atom_id res chain seq x y z
N MET A 1 22.86 -9.59 25.96
CA MET A 1 21.58 -8.92 25.64
C MET A 1 21.66 -8.43 24.20
N PRO A 2 20.70 -8.71 23.31
CA PRO A 2 20.73 -8.13 21.98
C PRO A 2 20.39 -6.64 22.11
N SER A 3 21.33 -5.79 21.73
CA SER A 3 21.16 -4.34 21.63
C SER A 3 20.05 -4.03 20.62
N VAL A 4 18.92 -3.51 21.11
CA VAL A 4 17.86 -2.95 20.28
C VAL A 4 18.48 -1.75 19.53
N PRO A 5 18.48 -1.73 18.18
CA PRO A 5 19.04 -0.61 17.44
C PRO A 5 18.29 0.68 17.78
N PRO A 6 18.96 1.85 17.71
CA PRO A 6 18.33 3.12 18.03
C PRO A 6 17.08 3.31 17.17
N ARG A 7 15.95 3.56 17.82
CA ARG A 7 14.68 3.86 17.17
C ARG A 7 14.86 5.17 16.41
N CYS A 8 15.14 5.08 15.11
CA CYS A 8 15.23 6.26 14.26
C CYS A 8 13.87 6.98 14.31
N PRO A 9 13.84 8.31 14.48
CA PRO A 9 12.58 9.04 14.49
C PRO A 9 11.80 8.76 13.19
N PRO A 10 10.46 8.84 13.23
CA PRO A 10 9.61 8.59 12.07
C PRO A 10 9.90 9.52 10.88
N ASN A 11 10.73 10.56 11.06
CA ASN A 11 11.21 11.48 10.02
C ASN A 11 12.72 11.34 9.78
N SER A 12 13.20 10.10 9.59
CA SER A 12 14.60 9.85 9.24
C SER A 12 14.86 10.16 7.76
N ALA A 13 16.06 10.65 7.44
CA ALA A 13 16.49 10.88 6.05
C ALA A 13 16.32 9.61 5.19
N ALA A 14 16.57 8.43 5.77
CA ALA A 14 16.37 7.14 5.12
C ALA A 14 14.91 6.91 4.69
N LEU A 15 13.94 7.25 5.54
CA LEU A 15 12.52 7.12 5.18
C LEU A 15 12.16 8.07 4.04
N GLN A 16 12.64 9.32 4.07
CA GLN A 16 12.38 10.29 2.99
C GLN A 16 12.97 9.83 1.66
N THR A 17 14.18 9.25 1.68
CA THR A 17 14.80 8.63 0.50
C THR A 17 13.94 7.47 -0.03
N ALA A 18 13.51 6.55 0.84
CA ALA A 18 12.67 5.41 0.45
C ALA A 18 11.32 5.86 -0.15
N VAL A 19 10.66 6.85 0.45
CA VAL A 19 9.41 7.43 -0.06
C VAL A 19 9.63 8.07 -1.43
N SER A 20 10.71 8.83 -1.58
CA SER A 20 11.05 9.48 -2.86
C SER A 20 11.35 8.46 -3.96
N ALA A 21 12.11 7.41 -3.65
CA ALA A 21 12.42 6.32 -4.57
C ALA A 21 11.16 5.57 -5.02
N TYR A 22 10.26 5.25 -4.07
CA TYR A 22 9.00 4.59 -4.39
C TYR A 22 8.09 5.46 -5.26
N LEU A 23 7.87 6.73 -4.89
CA LEU A 23 7.01 7.64 -5.63
C LEU A 23 7.58 8.05 -6.99
N GLY A 24 8.92 8.06 -7.12
CA GLY A 24 9.62 8.36 -8.38
C GLY A 24 9.31 7.38 -9.52
N ARG A 25 8.75 6.20 -9.19
CA ARG A 25 8.32 5.18 -10.17
C ARG A 25 7.01 5.54 -10.89
N TYR A 26 6.27 6.52 -10.39
CA TYR A 26 4.95 6.90 -10.91
C TYR A 26 4.96 8.34 -11.41
N ARG A 27 4.04 8.65 -12.33
CA ARG A 27 3.83 10.00 -12.87
C ARG A 27 2.34 10.35 -12.87
N GLY A 28 2.03 11.65 -12.98
CA GLY A 28 0.66 12.16 -13.08
C GLY A 28 -0.24 11.76 -11.92
N ALA A 29 -1.51 11.48 -12.23
CA ALA A 29 -2.53 11.13 -11.25
C ALA A 29 -2.18 9.88 -10.42
N THR A 30 -1.51 8.89 -11.02
CA THR A 30 -1.09 7.68 -10.30
C THR A 30 -0.10 8.02 -9.18
N ARG A 31 0.84 8.94 -9.41
CA ARG A 31 1.77 9.40 -8.36
C ARG A 31 1.02 10.07 -7.21
N GLN A 32 0.10 10.97 -7.51
CA GLN A 32 -0.68 11.71 -6.50
C GLN A 32 -1.56 10.78 -5.66
N HIS A 33 -2.22 9.82 -6.31
CA HIS A 33 -3.03 8.81 -5.64
C HIS A 33 -2.19 7.90 -4.74
N THR A 34 -1.08 7.36 -5.27
CA THR A 34 -0.16 6.52 -4.50
C THR A 34 0.44 7.29 -3.31
N GLU A 35 0.82 8.55 -3.50
CA GLU A 35 1.32 9.41 -2.43
C GLU A 35 0.28 9.62 -1.35
N SER A 36 -0.97 9.92 -1.73
CA SER A 36 -2.07 10.11 -0.78
C SER A 36 -2.35 8.84 0.02
N ASP A 37 -2.36 7.69 -0.66
CA ASP A 37 -2.57 6.39 -0.02
C ASP A 37 -1.41 6.00 0.92
N LEU A 38 -0.16 6.28 0.52
CA LEU A 38 1.03 6.05 1.35
C LEU A 38 1.07 6.98 2.57
N ARG A 39 0.68 8.25 2.41
CA ARG A 39 0.65 9.22 3.51
C ARG A 39 -0.23 8.77 4.66
N ILE A 40 -1.36 8.10 4.38
CA ILE A 40 -2.24 7.56 5.41
C ILE A 40 -1.52 6.49 6.24
N PHE A 41 -0.75 5.61 5.60
CA PHE A 41 0.07 4.63 6.31
C PHE A 41 1.17 5.30 7.16
N LEU A 42 1.89 6.27 6.60
CA LEU A 42 2.96 6.97 7.31
C LEU A 42 2.44 7.78 8.51
N THR A 43 1.27 8.41 8.37
CA THR A 43 0.60 9.13 9.46
C THR A 43 0.18 8.15 10.56
N TRP A 44 -0.43 7.02 10.18
CA TRP A 44 -0.77 5.98 11.15
C TRP A 44 0.47 5.45 11.89
N CYS A 45 1.59 5.22 11.19
CA CYS A 45 2.84 4.84 11.84
C CYS A 45 3.31 5.89 12.87
N ALA A 46 3.24 7.18 12.52
CA ALA A 46 3.59 8.26 13.44
C ALA A 46 2.69 8.28 14.68
N ASP A 47 1.37 8.12 14.51
CA ASP A 47 0.39 8.05 15.62
C ASP A 47 0.62 6.84 16.53
N GLN A 48 1.25 5.78 16.02
CA GLN A 48 1.60 4.56 16.77
C GLN A 48 3.05 4.59 17.30
N GLU A 49 3.77 5.71 17.16
CA GLU A 49 5.20 5.83 17.47
C GLU A 49 6.07 4.73 16.80
N LEU A 50 5.65 4.30 15.61
CA LEU A 50 6.26 3.24 14.84
C LEU A 50 7.13 3.83 13.74
N ASN A 51 8.38 3.36 13.63
CA ASN A 51 9.19 3.65 12.46
C ASN A 51 8.86 2.66 11.33
N PRO A 52 8.39 3.13 10.15
CA PRO A 52 8.00 2.27 9.03
C PRO A 52 9.09 1.34 8.54
N LEU A 53 10.36 1.74 8.62
CA LEU A 53 11.52 0.91 8.20
C LEU A 53 11.92 -0.13 9.27
N THR A 54 11.26 -0.13 10.43
CA THR A 54 11.43 -1.17 11.46
C THR A 54 10.13 -1.94 11.72
N ALA A 55 9.07 -1.63 10.97
CA ALA A 55 7.78 -2.26 11.11
C ALA A 55 7.87 -3.75 10.81
N ARG A 56 7.10 -4.53 11.56
CA ARG A 56 6.98 -5.98 11.42
C ARG A 56 5.64 -6.33 10.81
N ARG A 57 5.50 -7.58 10.37
CA ARG A 57 4.24 -8.13 9.82
C ARG A 57 3.01 -7.81 10.69
N VAL A 58 3.14 -7.96 12.00
CA VAL A 58 2.05 -7.68 12.96
C VAL A 58 1.60 -6.22 12.94
N ASP A 59 2.51 -5.28 12.66
CA ASP A 59 2.19 -3.86 12.60
C ASP A 59 1.40 -3.56 11.32
N ILE A 60 1.74 -4.22 10.20
CA ILE A 60 0.96 -4.11 8.96
C ILE A 60 -0.44 -4.73 9.14
N GLU A 61 -0.55 -5.86 9.83
CA GLU A 61 -1.86 -6.45 10.16
C GLU A 61 -2.69 -5.56 11.10
N ARG A 62 -2.04 -4.78 11.98
CA ARG A 62 -2.72 -3.79 12.83
C ARG A 62 -3.20 -2.60 12.00
N TYR A 63 -2.39 -2.13 11.05
CA TYR A 63 -2.79 -1.08 10.11
C TYR A 63 -4.03 -1.51 9.29
N VAL A 64 -4.05 -2.74 8.78
CA VAL A 64 -5.21 -3.28 8.05
C VAL A 64 -6.46 -3.27 8.92
N ARG A 65 -6.38 -3.76 10.17
CA ARG A 65 -7.51 -3.71 11.12
C ARG A 65 -7.93 -2.28 11.42
N TRP A 66 -7.00 -1.35 11.59
CA TRP A 66 -7.33 0.06 11.79
C TRP A 66 -8.09 0.67 10.61
N LEU A 67 -7.72 0.33 9.36
CA LEU A 67 -8.47 0.76 8.18
C LEU A 67 -9.90 0.22 8.15
N GLN A 68 -10.12 -0.98 8.70
CA GLN A 68 -11.42 -1.65 8.73
C GLN A 68 -12.29 -1.17 9.90
N ASP A 69 -11.75 -1.22 11.11
CA ASP A 69 -12.53 -1.09 12.35
C ASP A 69 -12.63 0.37 12.83
N VAL A 70 -11.60 1.18 12.56
CA VAL A 70 -11.54 2.58 13.01
C VAL A 70 -11.91 3.54 11.90
N ARG A 71 -11.41 3.29 10.68
CA ARG A 71 -11.72 4.14 9.51
C ARG A 71 -12.96 3.68 8.76
N CYS A 72 -13.48 2.48 9.05
CA CYS A 72 -14.68 1.93 8.42
C CYS A 72 -14.63 1.94 6.89
N TYR A 73 -13.44 1.75 6.31
CA TYR A 73 -13.29 1.75 4.85
C TYR A 73 -13.83 0.46 4.23
N GLN A 74 -14.41 0.61 3.04
CA GLN A 74 -14.86 -0.52 2.23
C GLN A 74 -13.68 -1.46 1.86
N PRO A 75 -13.91 -2.79 1.74
CA PRO A 75 -12.85 -3.76 1.47
C PRO A 75 -11.98 -3.44 0.24
N SER A 76 -12.59 -2.90 -0.82
CA SER A 76 -11.88 -2.47 -2.04
C SER A 76 -10.88 -1.33 -1.77
N THR A 77 -11.25 -0.39 -0.90
CA THR A 77 -10.38 0.71 -0.47
C THR A 77 -9.25 0.20 0.41
N VAL A 78 -9.54 -0.70 1.35
CA VAL A 78 -8.52 -1.33 2.20
C VAL A 78 -7.50 -2.09 1.33
N SER A 79 -7.97 -2.87 0.36
CA SER A 79 -7.12 -3.63 -0.58
C SER A 79 -6.21 -2.73 -1.41
N ARG A 80 -6.75 -1.63 -1.96
CA ARG A 80 -5.97 -0.62 -2.69
C ARG A 80 -4.88 0.01 -1.81
N ARG A 81 -5.23 0.46 -0.62
CA ARG A 81 -4.28 1.07 0.34
C ARG A 81 -3.19 0.07 0.75
N LEU A 82 -3.56 -1.18 1.01
CA LEU A 82 -2.61 -2.23 1.33
C LEU A 82 -1.66 -2.52 0.15
N SER A 83 -2.15 -2.46 -1.08
CA SER A 83 -1.32 -2.64 -2.28
C SER A 83 -0.23 -1.58 -2.41
N VAL A 84 -0.52 -0.33 -2.02
CA VAL A 84 0.47 0.76 -1.96
C VAL A 84 1.54 0.46 -0.91
N VAL A 85 1.15 0.02 0.29
CA VAL A 85 2.10 -0.35 1.36
C VAL A 85 2.99 -1.53 0.95
N ILE A 86 2.42 -2.57 0.33
CA ILE A 86 3.19 -3.71 -0.23
C ILE A 86 4.18 -3.22 -1.28
N GLY A 87 3.75 -2.35 -2.20
CA GLY A 87 4.62 -1.78 -3.23
C GLY A 87 5.77 -0.95 -2.65
N PHE A 88 5.50 -0.16 -1.61
CA PHE A 88 6.51 0.61 -0.90
C PHE A 88 7.58 -0.29 -0.27
N TYR A 89 7.17 -1.33 0.47
CA TYR A 89 8.11 -2.27 1.09
C TYR A 89 8.90 -3.08 0.05
N ARG A 90 8.30 -3.42 -1.09
CA ARG A 90 9.01 -4.06 -2.20
C ARG A 90 10.15 -3.18 -2.71
N VAL A 91 9.92 -1.88 -2.86
CA VAL A 91 10.98 -0.94 -3.27
C VAL A 91 12.05 -0.80 -2.19
N CYS A 92 11.66 -0.74 -0.91
CA CYS A 92 12.64 -0.73 0.18
C CYS A 92 13.58 -1.95 0.16
N VAL A 93 13.08 -3.13 -0.23
CA VAL A 93 13.91 -4.33 -0.40
C VAL A 93 14.79 -4.24 -1.65
N ILE A 94 14.25 -3.76 -2.78
CA ILE A 94 15.04 -3.57 -4.02
C ILE A 94 16.21 -2.62 -3.77
N ASP A 95 15.95 -1.51 -3.08
CA ASP A 95 16.95 -0.49 -2.75
C ASP A 95 17.84 -0.88 -1.56
N GLN A 96 17.71 -2.12 -1.05
CA GLN A 96 18.48 -2.68 0.07
C GLN A 96 18.34 -1.89 1.38
N ALA A 97 17.30 -1.07 1.51
CA ALA A 97 16.94 -0.41 2.77
C ALA A 97 16.38 -1.40 3.80
N LEU A 98 15.81 -2.53 3.33
CA LEU A 98 15.35 -3.64 4.15
C LEU A 98 15.84 -4.97 3.58
N PRO A 99 16.21 -5.95 4.43
CA PRO A 99 16.57 -7.28 3.96
C PRO A 99 15.35 -8.06 3.43
N HIS A 100 14.18 -7.89 4.05
CA HIS A 100 12.93 -8.56 3.70
C HIS A 100 11.73 -7.64 3.89
N SER A 101 10.64 -7.89 3.16
CA SER A 101 9.42 -7.10 3.25
C SER A 101 8.55 -7.61 4.41
N PRO A 102 8.17 -6.75 5.38
CA PRO A 102 7.25 -7.14 6.45
C PRO A 102 5.84 -7.43 5.95
N ALA A 103 5.53 -7.04 4.71
CA ALA A 103 4.21 -7.20 4.11
C ALA A 103 4.01 -8.54 3.38
N ASP A 104 5.06 -9.35 3.20
CA ASP A 104 5.03 -10.56 2.36
C ASP A 104 4.04 -11.62 2.85
N TYR A 105 3.84 -11.71 4.16
CA TYR A 105 2.96 -12.71 4.80
C TYR A 105 1.72 -12.08 5.43
N VAL A 106 1.36 -10.86 5.05
CA VAL A 106 0.14 -10.21 5.53
C VAL A 106 -1.05 -10.83 4.81
N ARG A 107 -2.01 -11.37 5.57
CA ARG A 107 -3.26 -11.85 4.99
C ARG A 107 -3.99 -10.67 4.36
N ARG A 108 -4.16 -10.70 3.04
CA ARG A 108 -5.01 -9.73 2.37
C ARG A 108 -6.46 -9.92 2.85
N PRO A 109 -7.19 -8.84 3.14
CA PRO A 109 -8.63 -8.93 3.38
C PRO A 109 -9.27 -9.71 2.24
N LEU A 110 -10.12 -10.69 2.58
CA LEU A 110 -10.94 -11.37 1.59
C LEU A 110 -11.90 -10.32 1.01
N VAL A 111 -11.60 -9.83 -0.18
CA VAL A 111 -12.54 -9.01 -0.94
C VAL A 111 -13.49 -10.00 -1.60
N PRO A 112 -14.79 -10.04 -1.24
CA PRO A 112 -15.77 -10.77 -2.03
C PRO A 112 -15.64 -10.32 -3.49
N PRO A 113 -15.75 -11.22 -4.48
CA PRO A 113 -15.68 -10.84 -5.89
C PRO A 113 -16.94 -10.06 -6.25
N GLU A 114 -16.98 -8.79 -5.87
CA GLU A 114 -17.70 -7.82 -6.65
C GLU A 114 -16.72 -7.30 -7.69
N SER A 115 -16.95 -7.68 -8.93
CA SER A 115 -16.27 -7.17 -10.11
C SER A 115 -17.31 -7.07 -11.22
N PRO A 116 -17.24 -6.07 -12.12
CA PRO A 116 -15.96 -5.55 -12.63
C PRO A 116 -15.93 -4.04 -12.95
N THR A 117 -14.81 -3.38 -12.66
CA THR A 117 -14.41 -2.18 -13.41
C THR A 117 -12.97 -2.31 -13.89
N LEU A 118 -12.75 -3.34 -14.72
CA LEU A 118 -11.74 -3.31 -15.78
C LEU A 118 -11.99 -4.49 -16.72
N GLY A 119 -12.42 -4.16 -17.93
CA GLY A 119 -12.65 -5.12 -18.99
C GLY A 119 -13.86 -4.70 -19.81
N LEU A 120 -13.65 -3.84 -20.81
CA LEU A 120 -14.37 -3.97 -22.06
C LEU A 120 -14.25 -5.45 -22.46
N GLY A 121 -15.28 -6.23 -22.16
CA GLY A 121 -15.35 -7.61 -22.57
C GLY A 121 -15.38 -7.62 -24.09
N HIS A 122 -14.41 -8.30 -24.69
CA HIS A 122 -14.32 -8.48 -26.14
C HIS A 122 -15.60 -9.06 -26.76
N LEU A 123 -16.49 -9.67 -25.94
CA LEU A 123 -17.79 -10.18 -26.37
C LEU A 123 -18.97 -9.19 -26.22
N GLN A 124 -18.76 -7.98 -25.68
CA GLN A 124 -19.77 -6.91 -25.65
C GLN A 124 -19.61 -5.90 -26.80
N PHE A 125 -18.51 -5.97 -27.56
CA PHE A 125 -18.29 -5.10 -28.71
C PHE A 125 -19.17 -5.47 -29.91
N GLU A 126 -19.45 -6.76 -30.12
CA GLU A 126 -20.28 -7.26 -31.24
C GLU A 126 -21.77 -6.87 -31.14
N ALA A 127 -22.30 -6.65 -29.93
CA ALA A 127 -23.70 -6.24 -29.76
C ALA A 127 -23.94 -4.75 -30.10
N LEU A 128 -22.90 -3.90 -30.01
CA LEU A 128 -23.02 -2.47 -30.32
C LEU A 128 -22.86 -2.16 -31.81
N ILE A 129 -22.23 -3.04 -32.60
CA ILE A 129 -22.04 -2.82 -34.04
C ILE A 129 -23.26 -3.31 -34.87
N THR A 130 -24.14 -4.13 -34.30
CA THR A 130 -25.33 -4.63 -35.02
C THR A 130 -26.57 -3.72 -34.87
N THR A 131 -26.53 -2.69 -34.01
CA THR A 131 -27.66 -1.76 -33.82
C THR A 131 -27.55 -0.46 -34.63
N ALA A 132 -26.55 -0.37 -35.52
CA ALA A 132 -26.44 0.72 -36.50
C ALA A 132 -26.79 0.19 -37.90
N ARG A 133 -28.08 0.03 -38.18
CA ARG A 133 -28.66 0.08 -39.52
C ARG A 133 -29.94 0.89 -39.50
#